data_AF-A0AB35M168-F1
#
_entry.id   AF-A0AB35M168-F1
#
_cell.length_a   1.000
_cell.length_b   1.000
_cell.length_c   1.000
_cell.angle_alpha   90.00
_cell.angle_beta   90.00
_cell.angle_gamma   90.00
#
_symmetry.space_group_name_H-M   'P 1'
#
loop_
_entity.id
_entity.type
_entity.pdbx_description
1 polymer ?
#
loop_
_entity_poly.entity_id
_entity_poly.type
_entity_poly.pdbx_seq_one_letter_code
_entity_poly.pdbx_strand_id
1 'polypeptide(L)'
;MPNQINSTNTPKKYDAGDMHDIQSLAAYDMNWMQSALNRVRRDFIKLSVDLQQQGIHSCHFDELKTALEMYSYLAEERHSYHVEMSEQYKKEWQNTKGGAE
;
A
#
# COMPACT_ATOMS: atom_id res chain seq x y z
N MET A 1 13.86 47.32 23.11
CA MET A 1 13.71 45.90 23.48
C MET A 1 14.17 45.07 22.29
N PRO A 2 15.16 44.17 22.43
CA PRO A 2 15.52 43.28 21.33
C PRO A 2 14.56 42.09 21.31
N ASN A 3 13.84 41.90 20.20
CA ASN A 3 13.06 40.69 19.95
C ASN A 3 14.01 39.50 19.79
N GLN A 4 14.06 38.61 20.78
CA GLN A 4 14.64 37.28 20.61
C GLN A 4 13.69 36.44 19.76
N ILE A 5 14.04 36.21 18.49
CA ILE A 5 13.40 35.21 17.65
C ILE A 5 13.96 33.85 18.09
N ASN A 6 13.28 33.19 19.02
CA ASN A 6 13.54 31.79 19.35
C ASN A 6 12.89 30.89 18.29
N SER A 7 13.49 30.79 17.11
CA SER A 7 13.15 29.75 16.14
C SER A 7 14.25 28.69 16.12
N THR A 8 14.16 27.72 17.02
CA THR A 8 14.79 26.40 16.81
C THR A 8 13.91 25.56 15.88
N ASN A 9 13.69 26.05 14.65
CA ASN A 9 13.07 25.28 13.58
C ASN A 9 14.15 24.48 12.84
N THR A 10 14.86 23.61 13.55
CA THR A 10 15.77 22.66 12.90
C THR A 10 14.92 21.62 12.16
N PRO A 11 15.09 21.42 10.84
CA PRO A 11 14.32 20.41 10.12
C PRO A 11 14.49 19.03 10.76
N LYS A 12 13.38 18.31 10.95
CA LYS A 12 13.43 16.92 11.42
C LYS A 12 14.24 16.10 10.42
N LYS A 13 15.28 15.41 10.90
CA LYS A 13 15.99 14.41 10.10
C LYS A 13 15.27 13.08 10.27
N TYR A 14 14.94 12.44 9.16
CA TYR A 14 14.37 11.10 9.14
C TYR A 14 15.50 10.08 9.02
N ASP A 15 15.39 8.98 9.76
CA ASP A 15 16.36 7.88 9.71
C ASP A 15 15.78 6.61 9.07
N ALA A 16 16.58 5.54 9.02
CA ALA A 16 16.14 4.26 8.47
C ALA A 16 14.98 3.63 9.26
N GLY A 17 14.82 3.95 10.55
CA GLY A 17 13.67 3.55 11.35
C GLY A 17 12.39 4.23 10.88
N ASP A 18 12.43 5.56 10.67
CA ASP A 18 11.28 6.29 10.11
C ASP A 18 10.89 5.75 8.71
N MET A 19 11.89 5.40 7.89
CA MET A 19 11.67 4.79 6.57
C MET A 19 11.11 3.37 6.66
N HIS A 20 11.55 2.56 7.64
CA HIS A 20 10.96 1.25 7.91
C HIS A 20 9.48 1.39 8.28
N ASP A 21 9.14 2.34 9.14
CA ASP A 21 7.76 2.56 9.61
C ASP A 21 6.84 2.92 8.44
N ILE A 22 7.23 3.89 7.58
CA ILE A 22 6.39 4.30 6.46
C ILE A 22 6.21 3.19 5.42
N GLN A 23 7.26 2.41 5.13
CA GLN A 23 7.17 1.30 4.19
C GLN A 23 6.33 0.16 4.76
N SER A 24 6.43 -0.12 6.05
CA SER A 24 5.59 -1.12 6.73
C SER A 24 4.11 -0.73 6.70
N LEU A 25 3.80 0.55 6.97
CA LEU A 25 2.43 1.07 6.87
C LEU A 25 1.90 0.94 5.44
N ALA A 26 2.69 1.33 4.44
CA ALA A 26 2.30 1.21 3.05
C ALA A 26 2.05 -0.26 2.63
N ALA A 27 2.84 -1.20 3.13
CA ALA A 27 2.60 -2.63 2.93
C ALA A 27 1.26 -3.06 3.54
N TYR A 28 0.97 -2.68 4.79
CA TYR A 28 -0.33 -2.99 5.43
C TYR A 28 -1.51 -2.41 4.65
N ASP A 29 -1.39 -1.16 4.18
CA ASP A 29 -2.43 -0.51 3.38
C ASP A 29 -2.69 -1.27 2.07
N MET A 30 -1.64 -1.72 1.38
CA MET A 30 -1.80 -2.51 0.16
C MET A 30 -2.42 -3.89 0.44
N ASN A 31 -2.12 -4.52 1.57
CA ASN A 31 -2.78 -5.77 1.97
C ASN A 31 -4.28 -5.57 2.25
N TRP A 32 -4.66 -4.45 2.87
CA TRP A 32 -6.07 -4.09 3.04
C TRP A 32 -6.74 -3.78 1.71
N MET A 33 -6.05 -3.11 0.79
CA MET A 33 -6.53 -2.87 -0.57
C MET A 33 -6.80 -4.18 -1.31
N GLN A 34 -5.87 -5.14 -1.22
CA GLN A 34 -6.04 -6.48 -1.78
C GLN A 34 -7.28 -7.17 -1.21
N SER A 35 -7.48 -7.07 0.11
CA SER A 35 -8.64 -7.65 0.80
C SER A 35 -9.96 -7.03 0.33
N ALA A 36 -9.99 -5.71 0.16
CA ALA A 36 -11.15 -4.98 -0.35
C ALA A 36 -11.46 -5.34 -1.81
N LEU A 37 -10.44 -5.37 -2.67
CA LEU A 37 -10.57 -5.77 -4.08
C LEU A 37 -11.05 -7.23 -4.20
N ASN A 38 -10.53 -8.13 -3.38
CA ASN A 38 -10.98 -9.51 -3.32
C ASN A 38 -12.47 -9.63 -2.94
N ARG A 39 -12.95 -8.80 -2.01
CA ARG A 39 -14.37 -8.74 -1.68
C ARG A 39 -15.20 -8.26 -2.86
N VAL A 40 -14.84 -7.12 -3.46
CA VAL A 40 -15.55 -6.56 -4.62
C VAL A 40 -15.57 -7.57 -5.77
N ARG A 41 -14.45 -8.24 -6.05
CA ARG A 41 -14.34 -9.27 -7.09
C ARG A 41 -15.31 -10.44 -6.84
N ARG A 42 -15.43 -10.92 -5.60
CA ARG A 42 -16.39 -12.00 -5.27
C ARG A 42 -17.83 -11.55 -5.50
N ASP A 43 -18.19 -10.36 -5.02
CA ASP A 43 -19.54 -9.82 -5.14
C ASP A 43 -19.88 -9.57 -6.62
N PHE A 44 -18.92 -9.07 -7.40
CA PHE A 44 -19.03 -8.90 -8.86
C PHE A 44 -19.23 -10.22 -9.61
N ILE A 45 -18.43 -11.25 -9.30
CA ILE A 45 -18.58 -12.57 -9.94
C ILE A 45 -19.96 -13.14 -9.66
N LYS A 46 -20.43 -13.05 -8.41
CA LYS A 46 -21.78 -13.51 -8.04
C LYS A 46 -22.86 -12.77 -8.84
N LEU A 47 -22.82 -11.44 -8.84
CA LEU A 47 -23.81 -10.62 -9.53
C LEU A 47 -23.78 -10.84 -11.06
N SER A 48 -22.59 -10.94 -11.66
CA SER A 48 -22.47 -11.17 -13.10
C SER A 48 -23.03 -12.53 -13.51
N VAL A 49 -22.86 -13.57 -12.70
CA VAL A 49 -23.51 -14.88 -12.93
C VAL A 49 -25.03 -14.77 -12.84
N ASP A 50 -25.56 -14.10 -11.81
CA ASP A 50 -27.01 -13.91 -11.62
C ASP A 50 -27.65 -13.14 -12.79
N LEU A 51 -26.94 -12.16 -13.35
CA LEU A 51 -27.39 -11.38 -14.52
C LEU A 51 -27.26 -12.15 -15.84
N GLN A 52 -26.22 -12.98 -15.99
CA GLN A 52 -26.07 -13.85 -17.16
C GLN A 52 -27.19 -14.88 -17.25
N GLN A 53 -27.65 -15.42 -16.10
CA GLN A 53 -28.83 -16.29 -16.04
C GLN A 53 -30.13 -15.58 -16.48
N GLN A 54 -30.16 -14.24 -16.41
CA GLN A 54 -31.26 -13.40 -16.91
C GLN A 54 -31.09 -12.98 -18.38
N GLY A 55 -30.06 -13.49 -19.07
CA GLY A 55 -29.80 -13.23 -20.48
C GLY A 55 -28.90 -12.02 -20.77
N ILE A 56 -28.32 -11.39 -19.74
CA ILE A 56 -27.33 -10.32 -19.94
C ILE A 56 -26.00 -10.92 -20.41
N HIS A 57 -25.50 -10.43 -21.54
CA HIS A 57 -24.26 -10.95 -22.12
C HIS A 57 -23.03 -10.57 -21.29
N SER A 58 -22.05 -11.47 -21.20
CA SER A 58 -20.85 -11.29 -20.36
C SER A 58 -20.00 -10.07 -20.76
N CYS A 59 -20.02 -9.69 -22.04
CA CYS A 59 -19.23 -8.57 -22.56
C CYS A 59 -19.55 -7.22 -21.89
N HIS A 60 -20.75 -7.07 -21.31
CA HIS A 60 -21.10 -5.87 -20.54
C HIS A 60 -20.30 -5.72 -19.24
N PHE A 61 -19.58 -6.76 -18.83
CA PHE A 61 -18.78 -6.77 -17.61
C PHE A 61 -17.27 -6.74 -17.87
N ASP A 62 -16.82 -6.80 -19.14
CA ASP A 62 -15.41 -6.96 -19.48
C ASP A 62 -14.56 -5.80 -18.97
N GLU A 63 -15.00 -4.56 -19.18
CA GLU A 63 -14.28 -3.37 -18.70
C GLU A 63 -14.11 -3.37 -17.18
N LEU A 64 -15.18 -3.70 -16.44
CA LEU A 64 -15.14 -3.76 -14.99
C LEU A 64 -14.25 -4.91 -14.50
N LYS A 65 -14.30 -6.07 -15.16
CA LYS A 65 -13.42 -7.20 -14.88
C LYS A 65 -11.96 -6.81 -15.08
N THR A 66 -11.61 -6.20 -16.20
CA THR A 66 -10.26 -5.72 -16.50
C THR A 66 -9.79 -4.71 -15.47
N ALA A 67 -10.64 -3.76 -15.06
CA ALA A 67 -10.29 -2.79 -14.03
C ALA A 67 -10.00 -3.47 -12.67
N LEU A 68 -10.82 -4.43 -12.25
CA LEU A 68 -10.59 -5.18 -11.01
C LEU A 68 -9.29 -5.98 -11.06
N GLU A 69 -8.97 -6.61 -12.19
CA GLU A 69 -7.74 -7.35 -12.39
C GLU A 69 -6.51 -6.44 -12.36
N MET A 70 -6.57 -5.29 -13.07
CA MET A 70 -5.50 -4.29 -13.08
C MET A 70 -5.21 -3.75 -11.68
N TYR A 71 -6.25 -3.35 -10.91
CA TYR A 71 -6.04 -2.83 -9.56
C TYR A 71 -5.56 -3.91 -8.59
N SER A 72 -6.00 -5.16 -8.77
CA SER A 72 -5.49 -6.28 -7.96
C SER A 72 -4.00 -6.50 -8.20
N TYR A 73 -3.57 -6.48 -9.45
CA TYR A 73 -2.15 -6.55 -9.81
C TYR A 73 -1.35 -5.40 -9.19
N LEU A 74 -1.83 -4.16 -9.31
CA LEU A 74 -1.14 -2.99 -8.73
C LEU A 74 -1.02 -3.06 -7.21
N ALA A 75 -2.06 -3.53 -6.51
CA ALA A 75 -2.02 -3.70 -5.06
C ALA A 75 -0.99 -4.75 -4.64
N GLU A 76 -0.94 -5.89 -5.33
CA GLU A 76 0.02 -6.97 -5.07
C GLU A 76 1.47 -6.55 -5.34
N GLU A 77 1.73 -5.91 -6.48
CA GLU A 77 3.08 -5.41 -6.82
C GLU A 77 3.58 -4.38 -5.80
N ARG A 78 2.72 -3.41 -5.45
CA ARG A 78 3.07 -2.38 -4.46
C ARG A 78 3.25 -2.96 -3.08
N HIS A 79 2.40 -3.92 -2.68
CA HIS A 79 2.58 -4.64 -1.43
C HIS A 79 3.96 -5.28 -1.36
N SER A 80 4.34 -6.03 -2.41
CA SER A 80 5.62 -6.73 -2.49
C SER A 80 6.80 -5.76 -2.39
N TYR A 81 6.74 -4.65 -3.13
CA TYR A 81 7.74 -3.58 -3.06
C TYR A 81 7.87 -2.99 -1.65
N HIS A 82 6.76 -2.64 -1.01
CA HIS A 82 6.78 -2.03 0.32
C HIS A 82 7.25 -3.00 1.41
N VAL A 83 6.95 -4.30 1.30
CA VAL A 83 7.51 -5.34 2.17
C VAL A 83 9.03 -5.43 2.01
N GLU A 84 9.53 -5.47 0.78
CA GLU A 84 10.97 -5.53 0.50
C GLU A 84 11.71 -4.31 1.06
N MET A 85 11.19 -3.10 0.77
CA MET A 85 11.78 -1.85 1.27
C MET A 85 11.73 -1.76 2.79
N SER A 86 10.62 -2.18 3.41
CA SER A 86 10.50 -2.23 4.87
C SER A 86 11.59 -3.11 5.48
N GLU A 87 11.80 -4.32 4.96
CA GLU A 87 12.84 -5.23 5.46
C GLU A 87 14.26 -4.71 5.20
N GLN A 88 14.50 -4.00 4.09
CA GLN A 88 15.77 -3.33 3.84
C GLN A 88 16.05 -2.26 4.90
N TYR A 89 15.13 -1.32 5.11
CA TYR A 89 15.32 -0.24 6.07
C TYR A 89 15.42 -0.73 7.52
N LYS A 90 14.72 -1.82 7.86
CA LYS A 90 14.86 -2.49 9.15
C LYS A 90 16.30 -2.95 9.39
N LYS A 91 16.95 -3.56 8.38
CA LYS A 91 18.34 -4.00 8.47
C LYS A 91 19.29 -2.81 8.61
N GLU A 92 19.09 -1.75 7.81
CA GLU A 92 19.88 -0.51 7.91
C GLU A 92 19.76 0.13 9.30
N TRP A 93 18.55 0.16 9.87
CA TRP A 93 18.29 0.67 11.21
C TRP A 93 18.94 -0.19 12.31
N GLN A 94 18.95 -1.51 12.16
CA GLN A 94 19.62 -2.41 13.11
C GLN A 94 21.15 -2.24 13.06
N ASN A 95 21.72 -2.09 11.86
CA ASN A 95 23.16 -1.89 11.69
C ASN A 95 23.63 -0.54 12.25
N THR A 96 22.82 0.51 12.13
CA THR A 96 23.12 1.83 12.70
C THR A 96 23.02 1.85 14.23
N LYS A 97 22.15 1.02 14.83
CA LYS A 97 22.10 0.82 16.28
C LYS A 97 23.30 0.02 16.82
N GLY A 98 23.89 -0.87 16.02
CA GLY A 98 25.04 -1.68 16.40
C GLY A 98 26.42 -1.06 16.13
N GLY A 99 26.49 0.13 15.51
CA GLY A 99 27.73 0.80 15.14
C GLY A 99 28.17 1.94 16.07
N ALA A 100 27.54 2.08 17.23
CA ALA A 100 27.99 3.00 18.28
C ALA A 100 28.95 2.26 19.24
N GLU A 101 30.13 1.90 18.73
CA GLU A 101 31.31 1.55 19.54
C GLU A 101 32.41 2.58 19.34
#